data_AF-A0A1G7PKY7-F1
#
_entry.id   AF-A0A1G7PKY7-F1
#
_cell.length_a   1.000
_cell.length_b   1.000
_cell.length_c   1.000
_cell.angle_alpha   90.00
_cell.angle_beta   90.00
_cell.angle_gamma   90.00
#
_symmetry.space_group_name_H-M   'P 1'
#
loop_
_entity.id
_entity.type
_entity.pdbx_description
1 polymer ?
#
loop_
_entity_poly.entity_id
_entity_poly.type
_entity_poly.pdbx_seq_one_letter_code
_entity_poly.pdbx_strand_id
1 'polypeptide(L)'
;MKILFISSAQQPDYLCDAMYHGLKTVYEQGVEAVNDMWYMYTSLLTDEQKHLYGKGFSLYGLLAPEIKNVPPINDVLNRIREGYYTYIVYGSVQQCKLFLDLVIENYSSDKIIFIDGEDRTSIVKELTTKGYYFKRELINSTPTVYPIGFAIPAKKIVKTIPQKSREWAINYPGKLHTYIHKTEDSYYFDYQTSKFAVTFKKEGWDCLRHYEILANGCLPYFKDLHECPDKTLTNLPKDILLKIKAKIESGTPFSDEEYSETVNGLLEFTTQNLTTEALVDYVFKVVKSTVDKKTVSARLNFAEDAVILKTRFIDDALNIFKKNNPVIIHYSLSSVQELRYLQHTPGIVYAQTCFKSAIDTSWSKAINLLELREQPVSFADVIISDMTLPYQEDILDYMQNVIKAMNHDTRLIIVVPNYKSFSTVLGFIKNDLKFGRLTLAKTSQVNFYSSKSLLKFLKSFNLYQSRQLAYDFDNSHPIKRVLNKFNFLRYFTCRKLMIEARLKHE
;
A
#
# COMPACT_ATOMS: atom_id res chain seq x y z
N MET A 1 0.29 -1.68 -18.81
CA MET A 1 1.26 -1.79 -17.69
C MET A 1 2.56 -2.35 -18.27
N LYS A 2 3.74 -1.84 -17.86
CA LYS A 2 5.04 -2.36 -18.33
C LYS A 2 5.69 -3.14 -17.19
N ILE A 3 5.99 -4.41 -17.41
CA ILE A 3 6.47 -5.32 -16.37
C ILE A 3 7.79 -5.92 -16.84
N LEU A 4 8.82 -5.86 -16.01
CA LEU A 4 10.01 -6.68 -16.20
C LEU A 4 9.86 -7.97 -15.39
N PHE A 5 10.00 -9.12 -16.04
CA PHE A 5 10.02 -10.43 -15.42
C PHE A 5 11.44 -11.00 -15.42
N ILE A 6 11.94 -11.32 -14.23
CA ILE A 6 13.30 -11.80 -14.00
C ILE A 6 13.20 -13.25 -13.53
N SER A 7 13.72 -14.17 -14.35
CA SER A 7 13.86 -15.60 -14.05
C SER A 7 15.20 -16.09 -14.60
N SER A 8 15.75 -17.18 -14.06
CA SER A 8 16.94 -17.82 -14.63
C SER A 8 16.65 -18.46 -15.99
N ALA A 9 15.40 -18.88 -16.23
CA ALA A 9 14.95 -19.63 -17.41
C ALA A 9 15.78 -20.91 -17.70
N GLN A 10 16.54 -21.41 -16.72
CA GLN A 10 17.42 -22.57 -16.91
C GLN A 10 16.65 -23.89 -16.96
N GLN A 11 15.63 -24.00 -16.12
CA GLN A 11 14.77 -25.18 -16.01
C GLN A 11 13.36 -24.76 -15.60
N PRO A 12 12.38 -25.64 -15.75
CA PRO A 12 11.02 -25.38 -15.27
C PRO A 12 10.95 -25.17 -13.75
N ASP A 13 10.15 -24.20 -13.32
CA ASP A 13 9.82 -23.89 -11.93
C ASP A 13 8.33 -23.53 -11.88
N TYR A 14 7.49 -24.44 -11.36
CA TYR A 14 6.03 -24.33 -11.48
C TYR A 14 5.44 -23.00 -10.99
N LEU A 15 5.96 -22.38 -9.93
CA LEU A 15 5.38 -21.12 -9.45
C LEU A 15 5.85 -19.95 -10.30
N CYS A 16 7.14 -19.93 -10.64
CA CYS A 16 7.71 -18.95 -11.55
C CYS A 16 6.98 -18.99 -12.90
N ASP A 17 6.80 -20.19 -13.44
CA ASP A 17 6.21 -20.45 -14.75
C ASP A 17 4.71 -20.16 -14.76
N ALA A 18 3.97 -20.52 -13.71
CA ALA A 18 2.56 -20.16 -13.57
C ALA A 18 2.37 -18.64 -13.49
N MET A 19 3.22 -17.95 -12.74
CA MET A 19 3.20 -16.48 -12.66
C MET A 19 3.54 -15.86 -14.03
N TYR A 20 4.56 -16.37 -14.72
CA TYR A 20 4.95 -15.90 -16.05
C TYR A 20 3.83 -16.11 -17.08
N HIS A 21 3.25 -17.32 -17.11
CA HIS A 21 2.12 -17.67 -17.97
C HIS A 21 0.97 -16.69 -17.74
N GLY A 22 0.55 -16.50 -16.49
CA GLY A 22 -0.54 -15.57 -16.15
C GLY A 22 -0.24 -14.13 -16.60
N LEU A 23 0.97 -13.62 -16.30
CA LEU A 23 1.36 -12.26 -16.68
C LEU A 23 1.32 -12.09 -18.21
N LYS A 24 1.80 -13.09 -18.95
CA LYS A 24 1.78 -13.09 -20.41
C LYS A 24 0.37 -13.20 -20.99
N THR A 25 -0.52 -13.96 -20.37
CA THR A 25 -1.93 -14.02 -20.78
C THR A 25 -2.65 -12.70 -20.54
N VAL A 26 -2.38 -12.02 -19.42
CA VAL A 26 -3.10 -10.79 -19.04
C VAL A 26 -2.54 -9.55 -19.73
N TYR A 27 -1.21 -9.47 -19.89
CA TYR A 27 -0.54 -8.25 -20.36
C TYR A 27 0.26 -8.43 -21.66
N GLU A 28 0.33 -9.64 -22.21
CA GLU A 28 0.94 -9.95 -23.52
C GLU A 28 2.35 -9.35 -23.69
N GLN A 29 2.53 -8.46 -24.67
CA GLN A 29 3.79 -7.76 -24.94
C GLN A 29 4.16 -6.71 -23.88
N GLY A 30 3.25 -6.38 -22.96
CA GLY A 30 3.52 -5.54 -21.79
C GLY A 30 4.47 -6.17 -20.76
N VAL A 31 4.77 -7.47 -20.90
CA VAL A 31 5.73 -8.21 -20.08
C VAL A 31 7.02 -8.43 -20.88
N GLU A 32 8.13 -7.91 -20.38
CA GLU A 32 9.47 -8.20 -20.91
C GLU A 32 10.15 -9.21 -20.01
N ALA A 33 10.70 -10.28 -20.58
CA ALA A 33 11.48 -11.26 -19.83
C ALA A 33 12.98 -10.97 -20.02
N VAL A 34 13.76 -11.06 -18.94
CA VAL A 34 15.22 -10.92 -19.02
C VAL A 34 15.85 -12.07 -19.81
N ASN A 35 15.43 -13.29 -19.49
CA ASN A 35 15.89 -14.51 -20.15
C ASN A 35 14.74 -15.14 -20.95
N ASP A 36 15.10 -15.85 -21.99
CA ASP A 36 14.14 -16.54 -22.85
C ASP A 36 13.54 -17.77 -22.15
N MET A 37 12.28 -17.67 -21.74
CA MET A 37 11.46 -18.75 -21.19
C MET A 37 10.94 -19.67 -22.33
N TRP A 38 11.84 -20.16 -23.17
CA TRP A 38 11.54 -20.81 -24.46
C TRP A 38 10.53 -21.96 -24.33
N TYR A 39 10.59 -22.73 -23.24
CA TYR A 39 9.71 -23.86 -22.94
C TYR A 39 8.25 -23.49 -22.64
N MET A 40 7.94 -22.21 -22.50
CA MET A 40 6.56 -21.74 -22.27
C MET A 40 5.77 -21.58 -23.57
N TYR A 41 6.44 -21.54 -24.73
CA TYR A 41 5.84 -21.18 -26.02
C TYR A 41 5.44 -22.38 -26.87
N THR A 42 4.39 -22.25 -27.69
CA THR A 42 3.91 -23.32 -28.59
C THR A 42 4.90 -23.72 -29.68
N SER A 43 5.96 -22.93 -29.89
CA SER A 43 7.11 -23.32 -30.72
C SER A 43 7.99 -24.41 -30.10
N LEU A 44 7.75 -24.77 -28.83
CA LEU A 44 8.43 -25.87 -28.14
C LEU A 44 8.24 -27.18 -28.91
N LEU A 45 9.35 -27.86 -29.21
CA LEU A 45 9.29 -29.14 -29.90
C LEU A 45 8.85 -30.25 -28.92
N THR A 46 8.06 -31.20 -29.43
CA THR A 46 7.52 -32.30 -28.62
C THR A 46 8.62 -33.16 -27.96
N ASP A 47 9.79 -33.30 -28.60
CA ASP A 47 10.90 -34.05 -28.00
C ASP A 47 11.57 -33.28 -26.85
N GLU A 48 11.73 -31.96 -26.98
CA GLU A 48 12.23 -31.10 -25.89
C GLU A 48 11.25 -31.11 -24.70
N GLN A 49 9.94 -31.06 -24.98
CA GLN A 49 8.89 -31.10 -23.95
C GLN A 49 8.97 -32.36 -23.08
N LYS A 50 9.24 -33.53 -23.67
CA LYS A 50 9.35 -34.81 -22.93
C LYS A 50 10.49 -34.82 -21.92
N HIS A 51 11.51 -33.99 -22.12
CA HIS A 51 12.66 -33.87 -21.21
C HIS A 51 12.42 -32.88 -20.08
N LEU A 52 11.35 -32.07 -20.15
CA LEU A 52 10.95 -31.22 -19.04
C LEU A 52 10.43 -32.07 -17.88
N TYR A 53 10.62 -31.56 -16.66
CA TYR A 53 10.05 -32.20 -15.47
C TYR A 53 8.53 -32.38 -15.62
N GLY A 54 8.01 -33.54 -15.24
CA GLY A 54 6.61 -33.90 -15.49
C GLY A 54 6.24 -34.06 -16.96
N LYS A 55 7.21 -34.34 -17.84
CA LYS A 55 7.05 -34.49 -19.31
C LYS A 55 6.49 -33.24 -19.99
N GLY A 56 6.67 -32.08 -19.36
CA GLY A 56 6.17 -30.80 -19.86
C GLY A 56 4.64 -30.71 -19.90
N PHE A 57 3.93 -31.47 -19.05
CA PHE A 57 2.48 -31.37 -18.97
C PHE A 57 2.03 -30.09 -18.26
N SER A 58 0.79 -29.72 -18.52
CA SER A 58 -0.03 -28.71 -17.85
C SER A 58 0.34 -27.25 -18.07
N LEU A 59 1.60 -26.85 -17.87
CA LEU A 59 2.01 -25.43 -17.90
C LEU A 59 2.76 -25.01 -19.17
N TYR A 60 3.31 -25.97 -19.91
CA TYR A 60 4.34 -25.71 -20.93
C TYR A 60 3.80 -25.80 -22.36
N GLY A 61 4.48 -25.11 -23.28
CA GLY A 61 4.09 -25.08 -24.70
C GLY A 61 2.74 -24.39 -24.95
N LEU A 62 2.40 -23.37 -24.16
CA LEU A 62 1.04 -22.82 -24.13
C LEU A 62 0.90 -21.39 -24.63
N LEU A 63 1.98 -20.62 -24.59
CA LEU A 63 2.00 -19.21 -24.99
C LEU A 63 2.29 -19.08 -26.49
N ALA A 64 1.64 -18.13 -27.14
CA ALA A 64 1.86 -17.85 -28.55
C ALA A 64 3.27 -17.23 -28.77
N PRO A 65 4.04 -17.60 -29.82
CA PRO A 65 5.38 -17.05 -30.04
C PRO A 65 5.38 -15.54 -30.27
N GLU A 66 4.27 -14.96 -30.73
CA GLU A 66 4.12 -13.54 -31.08
C GLU A 66 4.08 -12.63 -29.85
N ILE A 67 3.73 -13.17 -28.68
CA ILE A 67 3.78 -12.43 -27.41
C ILE A 67 5.14 -12.58 -26.72
N LYS A 68 6.11 -13.27 -27.32
CA LYS A 68 7.48 -13.36 -26.83
C LYS A 68 8.14 -11.99 -26.92
N ASN A 69 8.69 -11.53 -25.80
CA ASN A 69 9.36 -10.25 -25.70
C ASN A 69 10.55 -10.37 -24.75
N VAL A 70 11.75 -10.50 -25.34
CA VAL A 70 13.04 -10.69 -24.66
C VAL A 70 14.01 -9.65 -25.24
N PRO A 71 14.13 -8.46 -24.62
CA PRO A 71 14.98 -7.40 -25.15
C PRO A 71 16.47 -7.72 -24.97
N PRO A 72 17.36 -7.07 -25.74
CA PRO A 72 18.80 -7.10 -25.46
C PRO A 72 19.10 -6.66 -24.02
N ILE A 73 20.06 -7.32 -23.38
CA ILE A 73 20.34 -7.09 -21.96
C ILE A 73 20.73 -5.65 -21.64
N ASN A 74 21.45 -4.98 -22.54
CA ASN A 74 21.84 -3.57 -22.39
C ASN A 74 20.61 -2.65 -22.38
N ASP A 75 19.59 -2.95 -23.18
CA ASP A 75 18.35 -2.18 -23.21
C ASP A 75 17.58 -2.37 -21.92
N VAL A 76 17.52 -3.60 -21.39
CA VAL A 76 16.93 -3.90 -20.08
C VAL A 76 17.62 -3.08 -18.98
N LEU A 77 18.95 -3.08 -18.95
CA LEU A 77 19.73 -2.33 -17.96
C LEU A 77 19.48 -0.82 -18.03
N ASN A 78 19.41 -0.25 -19.23
CA ASN A 78 19.11 1.17 -19.43
C ASN A 78 17.69 1.50 -18.96
N ARG A 79 16.70 0.67 -19.32
CA ARG A 79 15.30 0.81 -18.88
C ARG A 79 15.14 0.70 -17.36
N ILE A 80 15.95 -0.14 -16.70
CA ILE A 80 15.99 -0.19 -15.23
C ILE A 80 16.47 1.16 -14.68
N ARG A 81 17.60 1.70 -15.18
CA ARG A 81 18.15 3.00 -14.73
C ARG A 81 17.21 4.17 -14.98
N GLU A 82 16.44 4.11 -16.06
CA GLU A 82 15.47 5.15 -16.44
C GLU A 82 14.13 5.03 -15.69
N GLY A 83 13.93 3.99 -14.88
CA GLY A 83 12.67 3.79 -14.16
C GLY A 83 11.49 3.44 -15.09
N TYR A 84 11.76 2.82 -16.25
CA TYR A 84 10.78 2.54 -17.31
C TYR A 84 9.63 1.62 -16.88
N TYR A 85 9.90 0.62 -16.04
CA TYR A 85 8.91 -0.40 -15.70
C TYR A 85 7.94 0.08 -14.61
N THR A 86 6.69 -0.36 -14.69
CA THR A 86 5.71 -0.15 -13.62
C THR A 86 6.03 -1.06 -12.44
N TYR A 87 6.34 -2.33 -12.73
CA TYR A 87 6.71 -3.33 -11.73
C TYR A 87 7.89 -4.19 -12.22
N ILE A 88 8.72 -4.60 -11.27
CA ILE A 88 9.76 -5.61 -11.47
C ILE A 88 9.35 -6.87 -10.70
N VAL A 89 9.21 -7.98 -11.39
CA VAL A 89 8.79 -9.27 -10.83
C VAL A 89 9.95 -10.25 -10.92
N TYR A 90 10.46 -10.69 -9.77
CA TYR A 90 11.37 -11.82 -9.67
C TYR A 90 10.56 -13.10 -9.55
N GLY A 91 10.53 -13.91 -10.61
CA GLY A 91 9.72 -15.13 -10.69
C GLY A 91 10.18 -16.26 -9.75
N SER A 92 11.47 -16.29 -9.40
CA SER A 92 12.03 -17.20 -8.41
C SER A 92 13.22 -16.53 -7.72
N VAL A 93 12.95 -15.81 -6.63
CA VAL A 93 13.95 -14.93 -5.97
C VAL A 93 15.08 -15.72 -5.31
N GLN A 94 14.83 -16.97 -4.92
CA GLN A 94 15.85 -17.84 -4.34
C GLN A 94 16.87 -18.28 -5.40
N GLN A 95 16.42 -18.55 -6.62
CA GLN A 95 17.24 -19.04 -7.73
C GLN A 95 17.83 -17.93 -8.60
N CYS A 96 17.14 -16.81 -8.76
CA CYS A 96 17.57 -15.71 -9.64
C CYS A 96 17.43 -14.34 -8.97
N LYS A 97 18.56 -13.64 -8.84
CA LYS A 97 18.67 -12.27 -8.31
C LYS A 97 19.37 -11.33 -9.30
N LEU A 98 19.27 -11.63 -10.60
CA LEU A 98 19.91 -10.82 -11.64
C LEU A 98 19.49 -9.35 -11.50
N PHE A 99 20.48 -8.46 -11.51
CA PHE A 99 20.32 -7.01 -11.40
C PHE A 99 19.67 -6.51 -10.11
N LEU A 100 19.66 -7.32 -9.04
CA LEU A 100 18.98 -6.96 -7.80
C LEU A 100 19.46 -5.62 -7.21
N ASP A 101 20.77 -5.41 -7.12
CA ASP A 101 21.32 -4.16 -6.60
C ASP A 101 20.87 -2.96 -7.43
N LEU A 102 20.98 -3.07 -8.76
CA LEU A 102 20.54 -2.03 -9.70
C LEU A 102 19.04 -1.75 -9.57
N VAL A 103 18.21 -2.79 -9.43
CA VAL A 103 16.77 -2.64 -9.26
C VAL A 103 16.44 -1.96 -7.92
N ILE A 104 17.09 -2.36 -6.83
CA ILE A 104 16.89 -1.75 -5.50
C ILE A 104 17.35 -0.29 -5.47
N GLU A 105 18.40 0.07 -6.22
CA GLU A 105 18.89 1.45 -6.33
C GLU A 105 17.94 2.36 -7.12
N ASN A 106 17.22 1.82 -8.11
CA ASN A 106 16.41 2.62 -9.05
C ASN A 106 14.89 2.51 -8.84
N TYR A 107 14.40 1.52 -8.09
CA TYR A 107 12.98 1.29 -7.84
C TYR A 107 12.66 1.32 -6.34
N SER A 108 11.55 1.97 -6.00
CA SER A 108 10.97 1.91 -4.67
C SER A 108 10.38 0.53 -4.39
N SER A 109 10.34 0.13 -3.12
CA SER A 109 9.92 -1.23 -2.73
C SER A 109 8.46 -1.55 -3.09
N ASP A 110 7.60 -0.57 -3.29
CA ASP A 110 6.23 -0.77 -3.77
C ASP A 110 6.13 -1.16 -5.25
N LYS A 111 7.25 -1.13 -5.99
CA LYS A 111 7.33 -1.54 -7.40
C LYS A 111 8.01 -2.90 -7.59
N ILE A 112 8.52 -3.51 -6.53
CA ILE A 112 9.30 -4.76 -6.60
C ILE A 112 8.49 -5.89 -6.00
N ILE A 113 8.38 -6.99 -6.75
CA ILE A 113 7.64 -8.19 -6.36
C ILE A 113 8.60 -9.39 -6.40
N PHE A 114 8.70 -10.10 -5.28
CA PHE A 114 9.50 -11.30 -5.12
C PHE A 114 8.58 -12.50 -4.98
N ILE A 115 8.74 -13.48 -5.87
CA ILE A 115 8.09 -14.77 -5.79
C ILE A 115 9.11 -15.79 -5.24
N ASP A 116 8.79 -16.43 -4.12
CA ASP A 116 9.55 -17.53 -3.53
C ASP A 116 8.71 -18.82 -3.59
N GLY A 117 9.01 -19.63 -4.60
CA GLY A 117 8.39 -20.92 -4.85
C GLY A 117 9.07 -22.12 -4.19
N GLU A 118 10.11 -21.93 -3.36
CA GLU A 118 10.86 -23.05 -2.77
C GLU A 118 10.00 -23.90 -1.82
N ASP A 119 10.24 -25.22 -1.80
CA ASP A 119 9.62 -26.16 -0.86
C ASP A 119 10.03 -25.88 0.61
N ARG A 120 11.20 -25.27 0.80
CA ARG A 120 11.71 -24.89 2.12
C ARG A 120 10.93 -23.72 2.67
N THR A 121 10.70 -23.73 3.98
CA THR A 121 9.88 -22.71 4.67
C THR A 121 10.65 -21.43 5.00
N SER A 122 11.98 -21.43 4.79
CA SER A 122 12.85 -20.28 5.00
C SER A 122 12.54 -19.14 4.03
N ILE A 123 12.59 -17.91 4.54
CA ILE A 123 12.45 -16.67 3.76
C ILE A 123 13.78 -15.93 3.68
N VAL A 124 14.03 -15.24 2.57
CA VAL A 124 15.17 -14.33 2.43
C VAL A 124 14.83 -13.01 3.11
N LYS A 125 15.08 -12.94 4.43
CA LYS A 125 14.65 -11.82 5.30
C LYS A 125 15.04 -10.43 4.79
N GLU A 126 16.20 -10.30 4.16
CA GLU A 126 16.70 -9.02 3.64
C GLU A 126 15.77 -8.42 2.57
N LEU A 127 15.06 -9.27 1.82
CA LEU A 127 14.21 -8.86 0.70
C LEU A 127 12.79 -8.50 1.13
N THR A 128 12.34 -8.90 2.33
CA THR A 128 10.97 -8.63 2.81
C THR A 128 10.71 -7.13 3.07
N THR A 129 11.77 -6.33 3.15
CA THR A 129 11.70 -4.86 3.27
C THR A 129 11.96 -4.13 1.94
N LYS A 130 12.42 -4.87 0.92
CA LYS A 130 12.82 -4.33 -0.39
C LYS A 130 11.73 -4.49 -1.45
N GLY A 131 10.69 -5.26 -1.17
CA GLY A 131 9.59 -5.53 -2.09
C GLY A 131 8.43 -6.26 -1.42
N TYR A 132 7.37 -6.49 -2.19
CA TYR A 132 6.34 -7.46 -1.82
C TYR A 132 6.91 -8.87 -1.91
N TYR A 133 6.86 -9.63 -0.82
CA TYR A 133 7.43 -10.97 -0.77
C TYR A 133 6.32 -12.01 -0.70
N PHE A 134 6.21 -12.86 -1.72
CA PHE A 134 5.23 -13.94 -1.77
C PHE A 134 5.94 -15.28 -1.53
N LYS A 135 5.44 -16.08 -0.58
CA LYS A 135 6.03 -17.35 -0.18
C LYS A 135 5.03 -18.50 -0.28
N ARG A 136 5.37 -19.54 -1.03
CA ARG A 136 4.52 -20.73 -1.22
C ARG A 136 4.31 -21.52 0.07
N GLU A 137 5.41 -21.96 0.67
CA GLU A 137 5.42 -22.78 1.89
C GLU A 137 5.53 -21.89 3.15
N LEU A 138 4.61 -20.93 3.27
CA LEU A 138 4.57 -20.00 4.41
C LEU A 138 3.87 -20.68 5.60
N ILE A 139 4.58 -20.91 6.69
CA ILE A 139 3.99 -21.53 7.89
C ILE A 139 3.36 -20.47 8.80
N ASN A 140 4.15 -19.45 9.16
CA ASN A 140 3.76 -18.44 10.14
C ASN A 140 3.46 -17.11 9.46
N SER A 141 2.47 -16.39 9.99
CA SER A 141 2.21 -15.02 9.57
C SER A 141 3.45 -14.16 9.81
N THR A 142 4.01 -13.61 8.75
CA THR A 142 5.18 -12.73 8.81
C THR A 142 4.78 -11.39 8.21
N PRO A 143 5.02 -10.25 8.90
CA PRO A 143 4.74 -8.93 8.34
C PRO A 143 5.38 -8.79 6.95
N THR A 144 4.64 -8.19 6.01
CA THR A 144 5.07 -7.93 4.62
C THR A 144 5.40 -9.17 3.77
N VAL A 145 5.11 -10.38 4.28
CA VAL A 145 5.18 -11.63 3.53
C VAL A 145 3.77 -12.19 3.33
N TYR A 146 3.48 -12.58 2.10
CA TYR A 146 2.15 -13.01 1.68
C TYR A 146 2.20 -14.47 1.23
N PRO A 147 1.20 -15.29 1.57
CA PRO A 147 1.13 -16.64 1.05
C PRO A 147 0.86 -16.59 -0.46
N ILE A 148 1.28 -17.61 -1.18
CA ILE A 148 0.96 -17.79 -2.60
C ILE A 148 0.88 -19.28 -2.89
N GLY A 149 0.23 -19.66 -3.98
CA GLY A 149 0.22 -21.06 -4.43
C GLY A 149 0.47 -21.15 -5.92
N PHE A 150 0.66 -22.37 -6.40
CA PHE A 150 0.61 -22.66 -7.83
C PHE A 150 -0.76 -22.31 -8.42
N ALA A 151 -0.82 -22.41 -9.74
CA ALA A 151 -2.03 -22.21 -10.51
C ALA A 151 -1.97 -23.04 -11.79
N ILE A 152 -3.12 -23.19 -12.46
CA ILE A 152 -3.25 -23.93 -13.72
C ILE A 152 -3.75 -23.01 -14.84
N PRO A 153 -3.28 -23.15 -16.09
CA PRO A 153 -3.80 -22.35 -17.20
C PRO A 153 -5.30 -22.58 -17.38
N ALA A 154 -6.09 -21.51 -17.52
CA ALA A 154 -7.55 -21.62 -17.64
C ALA A 154 -7.98 -22.58 -18.75
N LYS A 155 -7.24 -22.60 -19.87
CA LYS A 155 -7.49 -23.50 -21.01
C LYS A 155 -7.28 -25.00 -20.73
N LYS A 156 -6.66 -25.37 -19.61
CA LYS A 156 -6.47 -26.77 -19.19
C LYS A 156 -7.60 -27.28 -18.29
N ILE A 157 -8.54 -26.40 -17.93
CA ILE A 157 -9.70 -26.76 -17.10
C ILE A 157 -10.82 -27.24 -18.01
N VAL A 158 -11.42 -28.38 -17.69
CA VAL A 158 -12.59 -28.90 -18.41
C VAL A 158 -13.78 -27.95 -18.27
N LYS A 159 -14.56 -27.79 -19.33
CA LYS A 159 -15.72 -26.87 -19.32
C LYS A 159 -16.91 -27.43 -18.52
N THR A 160 -17.03 -28.75 -18.48
CA THR A 160 -18.10 -29.48 -17.80
C THR A 160 -17.51 -30.78 -17.23
N ILE A 161 -18.15 -31.33 -16.21
CA ILE A 161 -17.73 -32.58 -15.58
C ILE A 161 -17.80 -33.73 -16.61
N PRO A 162 -16.67 -34.40 -16.92
CA PRO A 162 -16.69 -35.53 -17.84
C PRO A 162 -17.39 -36.75 -17.21
N GLN A 163 -17.89 -37.65 -18.06
CA GLN A 163 -18.52 -38.88 -17.59
C GLN A 163 -17.52 -39.74 -16.79
N LYS A 164 -17.96 -40.16 -15.61
CA LYS A 164 -17.17 -41.00 -14.70
C LYS A 164 -17.43 -42.47 -14.99
N SER A 165 -16.37 -43.26 -15.18
CA SER A 165 -16.42 -44.71 -15.40
C SER A 165 -15.60 -45.50 -14.39
N ARG A 166 -14.80 -44.81 -13.56
CA ARG A 166 -13.93 -45.42 -12.54
C ARG A 166 -14.08 -44.71 -11.22
N GLU A 167 -13.90 -45.44 -10.14
CA GLU A 167 -13.93 -44.86 -8.81
C GLU A 167 -12.63 -44.10 -8.50
N TRP A 168 -11.48 -44.69 -8.80
CA TRP A 168 -10.16 -44.15 -8.50
C TRP A 168 -9.32 -43.92 -9.77
N ALA A 169 -8.55 -42.84 -9.80
CA ALA A 169 -7.52 -42.62 -10.80
C ALA A 169 -6.39 -43.66 -10.64
N ILE A 170 -5.80 -44.08 -11.76
CA ILE A 170 -4.68 -45.03 -11.73
C ILE A 170 -3.43 -44.38 -11.13
N ASN A 171 -3.19 -43.12 -11.50
CA ASN A 171 -2.01 -42.40 -11.07
C ASN A 171 -2.01 -42.17 -9.54
N TYR A 172 -1.12 -42.88 -8.85
CA TYR A 172 -0.95 -42.81 -7.40
C TYR A 172 0.40 -42.18 -7.05
N PRO A 173 0.45 -40.99 -6.44
CA PRO A 173 1.70 -40.29 -6.19
C PRO A 173 2.67 -41.09 -5.32
N GLY A 174 3.93 -41.21 -5.77
CA GLY A 174 4.99 -41.95 -5.06
C GLY A 174 5.03 -43.46 -5.37
N LYS A 175 4.10 -43.97 -6.18
CA LYS A 175 4.15 -45.35 -6.71
C LYS A 175 4.54 -45.31 -8.18
N LEU A 176 5.84 -45.41 -8.47
CA LEU A 176 6.38 -45.23 -9.83
C LEU A 176 5.74 -46.14 -10.89
N HIS A 177 5.34 -47.37 -10.52
CA HIS A 177 4.66 -48.29 -11.45
C HIS A 177 3.28 -47.80 -11.91
N THR A 178 2.69 -46.81 -11.24
CA THR A 178 1.42 -46.19 -11.64
C THR A 178 1.60 -45.03 -12.62
N TYR A 179 2.82 -44.59 -12.89
CA TYR A 179 3.13 -43.46 -13.77
C TYR A 179 3.22 -43.92 -15.23
N ILE A 180 2.13 -44.50 -15.71
CA ILE A 180 2.05 -45.22 -17.00
C ILE A 180 1.80 -44.29 -18.20
N HIS A 181 1.39 -43.05 -17.96
CA HIS A 181 0.94 -42.12 -18.99
C HIS A 181 2.11 -41.54 -19.78
N LYS A 182 2.04 -41.64 -21.12
CA LYS A 182 3.08 -41.13 -22.04
C LYS A 182 2.72 -39.78 -22.67
N THR A 183 1.44 -39.44 -22.69
CA THR A 183 0.90 -38.20 -23.27
C THR A 183 0.09 -37.44 -22.21
N GLU A 184 -0.02 -36.13 -22.38
CA GLU A 184 -0.84 -35.30 -21.50
C GLU A 184 -2.32 -35.69 -21.56
N ASP A 185 -2.85 -35.94 -22.76
CA ASP A 185 -4.24 -36.36 -22.94
C ASP A 185 -4.56 -37.65 -22.19
N SER A 186 -3.70 -38.67 -22.29
CA SER A 186 -3.91 -39.92 -21.52
C SER A 186 -3.82 -39.70 -20.00
N TYR A 187 -2.93 -38.80 -19.56
CA TYR A 187 -2.77 -38.43 -18.16
C TYR A 187 -4.00 -37.72 -17.61
N TYR A 188 -4.55 -36.76 -18.34
CA TYR A 188 -5.78 -36.06 -17.98
C TYR A 188 -7.01 -36.95 -18.07
N PHE A 189 -7.10 -37.79 -19.11
CA PHE A 189 -8.18 -38.76 -19.27
C PHE A 189 -8.31 -39.67 -18.04
N ASP A 190 -7.19 -39.99 -17.38
CA ASP A 190 -7.20 -40.74 -16.13
C ASP A 190 -8.03 -40.04 -15.04
N TYR A 191 -7.80 -38.74 -14.84
CA TYR A 191 -8.58 -37.94 -13.88
C TYR A 191 -10.02 -37.68 -14.37
N GLN A 192 -10.20 -37.41 -15.66
CA GLN A 192 -11.51 -37.10 -16.24
C GLN A 192 -12.51 -38.25 -16.07
N THR A 193 -12.05 -39.49 -16.19
CA THR A 193 -12.92 -40.68 -16.07
C THR A 193 -13.03 -41.24 -14.66
N SER A 194 -12.22 -40.75 -13.71
CA SER A 194 -12.23 -41.21 -12.32
C SER A 194 -12.98 -40.27 -11.38
N LYS A 195 -13.70 -40.84 -10.41
CA LYS A 195 -14.41 -40.06 -9.39
C LYS A 195 -13.45 -39.37 -8.42
N PHE A 196 -12.45 -40.11 -7.96
CA PHE A 196 -11.48 -39.69 -6.96
C PHE A 196 -10.04 -39.88 -7.44
N ALA A 197 -9.12 -39.03 -6.94
CA ALA A 197 -7.69 -39.17 -7.18
C ALA A 197 -6.89 -38.89 -5.90
N VAL A 198 -5.85 -39.68 -5.65
CA VAL A 198 -5.02 -39.53 -4.46
C VAL A 198 -4.02 -38.39 -4.65
N THR A 199 -3.93 -37.52 -3.66
CA THR A 199 -2.86 -36.52 -3.55
C THR A 199 -2.46 -36.33 -2.09
N PHE A 200 -1.27 -35.77 -1.85
CA PHE A 200 -0.72 -35.52 -0.52
C PHE A 200 0.53 -34.65 -0.63
N LYS A 201 1.05 -34.19 0.53
CA LYS A 201 2.31 -33.46 0.60
C LYS A 201 3.45 -34.27 -0.02
N LYS A 202 4.33 -33.61 -0.78
CA LYS A 202 5.60 -34.19 -1.27
C LYS A 202 6.75 -33.49 -0.58
N GLU A 203 7.66 -32.90 -1.36
CA GLU A 203 8.71 -32.02 -0.83
C GLU A 203 8.07 -30.76 -0.21
N GLY A 204 7.07 -30.17 -0.89
CA GLY A 204 6.19 -29.13 -0.38
C GLY A 204 4.73 -29.59 -0.22
N TRP A 205 3.93 -28.78 0.47
CA TRP A 205 2.48 -28.95 0.55
C TRP A 205 1.82 -28.68 -0.79
N ASP A 206 2.28 -27.65 -1.48
CA ASP A 206 1.73 -27.26 -2.76
C ASP A 206 2.34 -28.08 -3.90
N CYS A 207 1.50 -28.63 -4.76
CA CYS A 207 1.88 -29.51 -5.86
C CYS A 207 0.96 -29.26 -7.05
N LEU A 208 1.53 -29.15 -8.26
CA LEU A 208 0.74 -28.93 -9.49
C LEU A 208 -0.36 -29.99 -9.68
N ARG A 209 -0.12 -31.23 -9.23
CA ARG A 209 -1.11 -32.32 -9.27
C ARG A 209 -2.44 -31.98 -8.60
N HIS A 210 -2.44 -31.20 -7.52
CA HIS A 210 -3.69 -30.80 -6.86
C HIS A 210 -4.62 -30.09 -7.84
N TYR A 211 -4.03 -29.21 -8.65
CA TYR A 211 -4.71 -28.41 -9.66
C TYR A 211 -5.09 -29.24 -10.88
N GLU A 212 -4.22 -30.16 -11.31
CA GLU A 212 -4.52 -31.07 -12.42
C GLU A 212 -5.71 -31.99 -12.12
N ILE A 213 -5.83 -32.49 -10.89
CA ILE A 213 -6.98 -33.28 -10.44
C ILE A 213 -8.27 -32.44 -10.51
N LEU A 214 -8.24 -31.24 -9.91
CA LEU A 214 -9.38 -30.34 -9.87
C LEU A 214 -9.81 -29.87 -11.26
N ALA A 215 -8.85 -29.49 -12.11
CA ALA A 215 -9.08 -29.00 -13.47
C ALA A 215 -9.71 -30.05 -14.40
N ASN A 216 -9.53 -31.33 -14.09
CA ASN A 216 -10.14 -32.44 -14.83
C ASN A 216 -11.47 -32.93 -14.22
N GLY A 217 -12.04 -32.15 -13.30
CA GLY A 217 -13.33 -32.46 -12.67
C GLY A 217 -13.28 -33.73 -11.82
N CYS A 218 -12.17 -33.98 -11.13
CA CYS A 218 -11.96 -35.14 -10.26
C CYS A 218 -11.84 -34.68 -8.80
N LEU A 219 -12.40 -35.43 -7.85
CA LEU A 219 -12.34 -35.08 -6.43
C LEU A 219 -11.01 -35.54 -5.81
N PRO A 220 -10.20 -34.65 -5.22
CA PRO A 220 -8.95 -35.07 -4.60
C PRO A 220 -9.21 -35.70 -3.23
N TYR A 221 -8.65 -36.90 -3.02
CA TYR A 221 -8.42 -37.46 -1.70
C TYR A 221 -7.04 -36.99 -1.21
N PHE A 222 -7.04 -35.89 -0.44
CA PHE A 222 -5.81 -35.27 0.09
C PHE A 222 -5.46 -35.85 1.46
N LYS A 223 -4.58 -36.87 1.48
CA LYS A 223 -4.37 -37.75 2.65
C LYS A 223 -3.96 -37.05 3.94
N ASP A 224 -3.07 -36.06 3.86
CA ASP A 224 -2.40 -35.40 4.99
C ASP A 224 -2.79 -33.93 5.13
N LEU A 225 -3.85 -33.47 4.45
CA LEU A 225 -4.22 -32.05 4.42
C LEU A 225 -4.48 -31.43 5.80
N HIS A 226 -4.93 -32.23 6.77
CA HIS A 226 -5.18 -31.80 8.15
C HIS A 226 -3.91 -31.37 8.90
N GLU A 227 -2.73 -31.75 8.43
CA GLU A 227 -1.44 -31.31 8.98
C GLU A 227 -0.89 -30.06 8.25
N CYS A 228 -1.57 -29.58 7.21
CA CYS A 228 -1.13 -28.41 6.43
C CYS A 228 -1.21 -27.13 7.26
N PRO A 229 -0.12 -26.36 7.39
CA PRO A 229 -0.14 -25.08 8.09
C PRO A 229 -1.17 -24.09 7.52
N ASP A 230 -1.72 -23.23 8.37
CA ASP A 230 -2.78 -22.28 8.02
C ASP A 230 -2.39 -21.35 6.86
N LYS A 231 -1.14 -20.87 6.86
CA LYS A 231 -0.61 -19.93 5.86
C LYS A 231 -0.02 -20.62 4.62
N THR A 232 -0.09 -21.94 4.56
CA THR A 232 0.31 -22.73 3.39
C THR A 232 -0.94 -23.20 2.65
N LEU A 233 -0.87 -23.33 1.32
CA LEU A 233 -1.99 -23.73 0.46
C LEU A 233 -3.25 -22.85 0.64
N THR A 234 -3.06 -21.54 0.86
CA THR A 234 -4.18 -20.63 1.19
C THR A 234 -5.18 -20.43 0.04
N ASN A 235 -4.78 -20.75 -1.19
CA ASN A 235 -5.64 -20.56 -2.35
C ASN A 235 -6.54 -21.77 -2.61
N LEU A 236 -6.19 -22.95 -2.08
CA LEU A 236 -7.04 -24.15 -2.18
C LEU A 236 -8.21 -24.09 -1.19
N PRO A 237 -9.38 -24.65 -1.54
CA PRO A 237 -10.56 -24.67 -0.67
C PRO A 237 -10.42 -25.79 0.39
N LYS A 238 -9.45 -25.65 1.30
CA LYS A 238 -9.05 -26.71 2.26
C LYS A 238 -10.22 -27.29 3.04
N ASP A 239 -11.19 -26.48 3.44
CA ASP A 239 -12.37 -26.93 4.19
C ASP A 239 -13.24 -27.92 3.40
N ILE A 240 -13.41 -27.67 2.09
CA ILE A 240 -14.17 -28.58 1.20
C ILE A 240 -13.38 -29.88 1.01
N LEU A 241 -12.06 -29.76 0.80
CA LEU A 241 -11.19 -30.93 0.60
C LEU A 241 -11.12 -31.83 1.84
N LEU A 242 -11.12 -31.24 3.05
CA LEU A 242 -11.19 -31.98 4.31
C LEU A 242 -12.53 -32.71 4.48
N LYS A 243 -13.65 -32.10 4.06
CA LYS A 243 -14.97 -32.77 4.06
C LYS A 243 -14.99 -33.96 3.08
N ILE A 244 -14.44 -33.79 1.88
CA ILE A 244 -14.32 -34.89 0.89
C ILE A 244 -13.50 -36.03 1.49
N LYS A 245 -12.34 -35.72 2.06
CA LYS A 245 -11.48 -36.70 2.74
C LYS A 245 -12.26 -37.46 3.82
N ALA A 246 -12.93 -36.75 4.72
CA ALA A 246 -13.68 -37.35 5.81
C ALA A 246 -14.81 -38.26 5.31
N LYS A 247 -15.51 -37.85 4.25
CA LYS A 247 -16.57 -38.65 3.62
C LYS A 247 -16.04 -39.94 2.99
N ILE A 248 -14.90 -39.86 2.30
CA ILE A 248 -14.24 -41.05 1.75
C ILE A 248 -13.81 -42.00 2.88
N GLU A 249 -13.23 -41.47 3.96
CA GLU A 249 -12.72 -42.26 5.09
C GLU A 249 -13.83 -42.86 5.96
N SER A 250 -15.02 -42.25 6.00
CA SER A 250 -16.16 -42.84 6.71
C SER A 250 -16.72 -44.09 6.01
N GLY A 251 -16.31 -44.36 4.77
CA GLY A 251 -16.85 -45.44 3.94
C GLY A 251 -18.29 -45.21 3.48
N THR A 252 -18.86 -44.03 3.76
CA THR A 252 -20.21 -43.67 3.32
C THR A 252 -20.16 -43.26 1.84
N PRO A 253 -20.87 -43.94 0.94
CA PRO A 253 -20.85 -43.59 -0.47
C PRO A 253 -21.44 -42.19 -0.68
N PHE A 254 -20.88 -41.46 -1.65
CA PHE A 254 -21.52 -40.26 -2.16
C PHE A 254 -22.79 -40.68 -2.91
N SER A 255 -23.90 -39.98 -2.68
CA SER A 255 -25.02 -40.03 -3.63
C SER A 255 -24.59 -39.36 -4.95
N ASP A 256 -25.28 -39.67 -6.05
CA ASP A 256 -24.97 -39.05 -7.35
C ASP A 256 -25.18 -37.52 -7.31
N GLU A 257 -26.19 -37.05 -6.57
CA GLU A 257 -26.44 -35.63 -6.34
C GLU A 257 -25.31 -34.97 -5.54
N GLU A 258 -24.94 -35.53 -4.37
CA GLU A 258 -23.87 -35.01 -3.52
C GLU A 258 -22.52 -34.96 -4.26
N TYR A 259 -22.21 -36.03 -5.01
CA TYR A 259 -21.00 -36.07 -5.84
C TYR A 259 -21.04 -34.96 -6.90
N SER A 260 -22.15 -34.86 -7.64
CA SER A 260 -22.34 -33.88 -8.71
C SER A 260 -22.21 -32.45 -8.19
N GLU A 261 -22.89 -32.10 -7.10
CA GLU A 261 -22.80 -30.78 -6.48
C GLU A 261 -21.36 -30.45 -6.04
N THR A 262 -20.71 -31.40 -5.35
CA THR A 262 -19.35 -31.20 -4.83
C THR A 262 -18.34 -30.98 -5.96
N VAL A 263 -18.39 -31.82 -7.01
CA VAL A 263 -17.42 -31.76 -8.10
C VAL A 263 -17.66 -30.56 -9.01
N ASN A 264 -18.91 -30.18 -9.27
CA ASN A 264 -19.23 -28.95 -10.01
C ASN A 264 -18.79 -27.70 -9.24
N GLY A 265 -19.07 -27.63 -7.94
CA GLY A 265 -18.64 -26.50 -7.10
C GLY A 265 -17.12 -26.36 -7.04
N LEU A 266 -16.38 -27.46 -6.97
CA LEU A 266 -14.92 -27.43 -7.04
C LEU A 266 -14.38 -27.05 -8.42
N LEU A 267 -15.01 -27.50 -9.50
CA LEU A 267 -14.62 -27.09 -10.86
C LEU A 267 -14.84 -25.59 -11.07
N GLU A 268 -15.98 -25.05 -10.60
CA GLU A 268 -16.26 -23.62 -10.61
C GLU A 268 -15.23 -22.85 -9.80
N PHE A 269 -14.97 -23.27 -8.55
CA PHE A 269 -13.96 -22.66 -7.69
C PHE A 269 -12.58 -22.63 -8.38
N THR A 270 -12.19 -23.74 -9.01
CA THR A 270 -10.92 -23.88 -9.72
C THR A 270 -10.82 -22.90 -10.88
N THR A 271 -11.89 -22.79 -11.68
CA THR A 271 -11.97 -21.88 -12.83
C THR A 271 -11.88 -20.41 -12.41
N GLN A 272 -12.44 -20.06 -11.25
CA GLN A 272 -12.47 -18.67 -10.76
C GLN A 272 -11.22 -18.26 -9.97
N ASN A 273 -10.61 -19.18 -9.23
CA ASN A 273 -9.64 -18.83 -8.19
C ASN A 273 -8.25 -19.45 -8.35
N LEU A 274 -8.12 -20.51 -9.16
CA LEU A 274 -6.89 -21.31 -9.26
C LEU A 274 -6.22 -21.21 -10.64
N THR A 275 -6.66 -20.26 -11.47
CA THR A 275 -6.08 -20.02 -12.79
C THR A 275 -4.80 -19.19 -12.71
N THR A 276 -3.94 -19.28 -13.72
CA THR A 276 -2.73 -18.43 -13.80
C THR A 276 -3.07 -16.94 -13.83
N GLU A 277 -4.22 -16.59 -14.37
CA GLU A 277 -4.79 -15.25 -14.42
C GLU A 277 -5.26 -14.83 -13.02
N ALA A 278 -5.98 -15.71 -12.30
CA ALA A 278 -6.38 -15.47 -10.91
C ALA A 278 -5.17 -15.31 -9.97
N LEU A 279 -4.06 -16.02 -10.23
CA LEU A 279 -2.79 -15.86 -9.51
C LEU A 279 -2.22 -14.45 -9.68
N VAL A 280 -2.22 -13.93 -10.91
CA VAL A 280 -1.79 -12.55 -11.21
C VAL A 280 -2.68 -11.54 -10.52
N ASP A 281 -4.00 -11.73 -10.60
CA ASP A 281 -4.98 -10.86 -9.97
C ASP A 281 -4.80 -10.84 -8.45
N TYR A 282 -4.56 -11.99 -7.84
CA TYR A 282 -4.25 -12.10 -6.41
C TYR A 282 -3.01 -11.28 -6.05
N VAL A 283 -1.89 -11.48 -6.76
CA VAL A 283 -0.63 -10.77 -6.51
C VAL A 283 -0.84 -9.25 -6.61
N PHE A 284 -1.49 -8.77 -7.68
CA PHE A 284 -1.71 -7.34 -7.84
C PHE A 284 -2.78 -6.77 -6.89
N LYS A 285 -3.75 -7.55 -6.46
CA LYS A 285 -4.70 -7.16 -5.40
C LYS A 285 -3.97 -6.94 -4.07
N VAL A 286 -3.03 -7.81 -3.72
CA VAL A 286 -2.20 -7.66 -2.52
C VAL A 286 -1.32 -6.41 -2.62
N VAL A 287 -0.68 -6.20 -3.77
CA VAL A 287 0.14 -5.01 -4.04
C VAL A 287 -0.68 -3.73 -3.89
N LYS A 288 -1.84 -3.63 -4.54
CA LYS A 288 -2.72 -2.44 -4.51
C LYS A 288 -3.31 -2.18 -3.12
N SER A 289 -3.87 -3.22 -2.47
CA SER A 289 -4.50 -3.06 -1.14
C SER A 289 -3.51 -2.67 -0.05
N THR A 290 -2.24 -3.03 -0.18
CA THR A 290 -1.18 -2.63 0.75
C THR A 290 -0.75 -1.17 0.51
N VAL A 291 -0.75 -0.70 -0.74
CA VAL A 291 -0.57 0.73 -1.05
C VAL A 291 -1.68 1.52 -0.37
N ASP A 292 -2.94 1.11 -0.53
CA ASP A 292 -4.08 1.80 0.09
C ASP A 292 -3.99 1.80 1.62
N LYS A 293 -3.61 0.68 2.25
CA LYS A 293 -3.39 0.60 3.71
C LYS A 293 -2.20 1.44 4.18
N LYS A 294 -1.10 1.53 3.42
CA LYS A 294 0.02 2.42 3.74
C LYS A 294 -0.40 3.89 3.58
N THR A 295 -1.20 4.23 2.58
CA THR A 295 -1.76 5.57 2.39
C THR A 295 -2.72 5.93 3.52
N VAL A 296 -3.57 5.00 3.96
CA VAL A 296 -4.52 5.18 5.06
C VAL A 296 -3.83 5.19 6.42
N SER A 297 -2.87 4.30 6.68
CA SER A 297 -2.06 4.30 7.92
C SER A 297 -1.15 5.52 7.99
N ALA A 298 -0.55 5.96 6.87
CA ALA A 298 0.18 7.22 6.84
C ALA A 298 -0.74 8.43 7.09
N ARG A 299 -2.03 8.37 6.69
CA ARG A 299 -3.05 9.38 7.02
C ARG A 299 -3.54 9.30 8.47
N LEU A 300 -3.66 8.10 9.04
CA LEU A 300 -4.10 7.85 10.42
C LEU A 300 -2.99 8.14 11.43
N ASN A 301 -1.75 7.72 11.20
CA ASN A 301 -0.61 8.08 12.04
C ASN A 301 -0.37 9.59 12.00
N PHE A 302 -0.61 10.25 10.85
CA PHE A 302 -0.63 11.71 10.78
C PHE A 302 -1.73 12.31 11.66
N ALA A 303 -2.90 11.68 11.74
CA ALA A 303 -4.01 12.11 12.59
C ALA A 303 -3.72 11.87 14.09
N GLU A 304 -3.18 10.71 14.47
CA GLU A 304 -2.82 10.39 15.86
C GLU A 304 -1.63 11.21 16.36
N ASP A 305 -0.58 11.38 15.55
CA ASP A 305 0.53 12.28 15.88
C ASP A 305 0.04 13.74 15.96
N ALA A 306 -0.91 14.13 15.11
CA ALA A 306 -1.55 15.45 15.19
C ALA A 306 -2.44 15.60 16.43
N VAL A 307 -3.07 14.52 16.93
CA VAL A 307 -3.87 14.51 18.17
C VAL A 307 -2.97 14.60 19.40
N ILE A 308 -1.90 13.80 19.49
CA ILE A 308 -0.96 13.81 20.62
C ILE A 308 -0.18 15.14 20.69
N LEU A 309 0.19 15.72 19.54
CA LEU A 309 0.75 17.07 19.49
C LEU A 309 -0.29 18.16 19.78
N LYS A 310 -1.58 17.96 19.47
CA LYS A 310 -2.68 18.92 19.75
C LYS A 310 -3.01 18.99 21.24
N THR A 311 -3.07 17.86 21.95
CA THR A 311 -3.39 17.85 23.39
C THR A 311 -2.31 18.56 24.21
N ARG A 312 -1.02 18.30 23.91
CA ARG A 312 0.11 19.04 24.53
C ARG A 312 0.13 20.52 24.17
N PHE A 313 -0.26 20.88 22.94
CA PHE A 313 -0.29 22.27 22.49
C PHE A 313 -1.40 23.08 23.16
N ILE A 314 -2.56 22.46 23.40
CA ILE A 314 -3.66 23.06 24.18
C ILE A 314 -3.23 23.25 25.63
N ASP A 315 -2.57 22.27 26.25
CA ASP A 315 -2.08 22.39 27.63
C ASP A 315 -1.00 23.48 27.79
N ASP A 316 -0.08 23.60 26.82
CA ASP A 316 0.94 24.65 26.81
C ASP A 316 0.33 26.05 26.58
N ALA A 317 -0.64 26.17 25.67
CA ALA A 317 -1.39 27.41 25.46
C ALA A 317 -2.18 27.79 26.73
N LEU A 318 -2.93 26.84 27.32
CA LEU A 318 -3.69 27.06 28.56
C LEU A 318 -2.78 27.46 29.73
N ASN A 319 -1.57 26.90 29.83
CA ASN A 319 -0.60 27.28 30.85
C ASN A 319 -0.02 28.69 30.63
N ILE A 320 0.06 29.18 29.39
CA ILE A 320 0.48 30.56 29.08
C ILE A 320 -0.63 31.57 29.46
N PHE A 321 -1.91 31.18 29.38
CA PHE A 321 -3.06 32.10 29.51
C PHE A 321 -3.80 32.04 30.87
N LYS A 322 -3.24 31.41 31.91
CA LYS A 322 -3.78 31.34 33.30
C LYS A 322 -3.99 32.68 34.03
N LYS A 323 -4.01 33.83 33.35
CA LYS A 323 -4.37 35.14 33.92
C LYS A 323 -5.65 35.68 33.28
N ASN A 324 -6.79 35.38 33.93
CA ASN A 324 -8.06 36.12 34.00
C ASN A 324 -8.69 36.78 32.76
N ASN A 325 -8.28 36.46 31.53
CA ASN A 325 -8.81 37.09 30.34
C ASN A 325 -9.60 36.09 29.47
N PRO A 326 -10.75 36.48 28.89
CA PRO A 326 -11.52 35.61 28.02
C PRO A 326 -10.79 35.33 26.69
N VAL A 327 -10.68 34.06 26.32
CA VAL A 327 -10.01 33.56 25.11
C VAL A 327 -11.07 32.96 24.17
N ILE A 328 -11.18 33.46 22.95
CA ILE A 328 -12.06 32.87 21.94
C ILE A 328 -11.24 31.89 21.08
N ILE A 329 -11.60 30.61 21.14
CA ILE A 329 -10.96 29.57 20.33
C ILE A 329 -11.94 29.23 19.19
N HIS A 330 -11.62 29.68 17.97
CA HIS A 330 -12.40 29.34 16.79
C HIS A 330 -11.77 28.13 16.10
N TYR A 331 -12.46 26.98 16.12
CA TYR A 331 -11.91 25.71 15.65
C TYR A 331 -12.96 24.92 14.85
N SER A 332 -12.56 24.27 13.75
CA SER A 332 -13.41 23.31 13.02
C SER A 332 -13.12 21.89 13.51
N LEU A 333 -13.92 21.37 14.44
CA LEU A 333 -13.81 19.99 14.95
C LEU A 333 -14.71 19.03 14.16
N SER A 334 -14.25 17.79 13.97
CA SER A 334 -15.00 16.70 13.33
C SER A 334 -15.58 15.67 14.31
N SER A 335 -15.47 15.85 15.63
CA SER A 335 -16.03 14.90 16.61
C SER A 335 -16.79 15.59 17.75
N VAL A 336 -17.98 15.07 18.05
CA VAL A 336 -18.93 15.58 19.05
C VAL A 336 -18.49 15.29 20.49
N GLN A 337 -17.54 14.36 20.69
CA GLN A 337 -17.06 13.97 22.03
C GLN A 337 -16.04 14.95 22.63
N GLU A 338 -15.21 15.61 21.81
CA GLU A 338 -14.25 16.62 22.27
C GLU A 338 -14.92 17.94 22.69
N LEU A 339 -16.10 18.23 22.13
CA LEU A 339 -16.92 19.42 22.44
C LEU A 339 -17.39 19.47 23.91
N ARG A 340 -17.61 18.32 24.56
CA ARG A 340 -18.08 18.29 25.96
C ARG A 340 -17.00 18.63 26.97
N TYR A 341 -15.73 18.43 26.62
CA TYR A 341 -14.61 18.66 27.55
C TYR A 341 -14.32 20.16 27.76
N LEU A 342 -14.53 20.98 26.72
CA LEU A 342 -14.15 22.40 26.72
C LEU A 342 -15.26 23.36 27.23
N GLN A 343 -16.52 22.92 27.27
CA GLN A 343 -17.65 23.74 27.74
C GLN A 343 -17.57 24.14 29.23
N HIS A 344 -16.69 23.51 30.00
CA HIS A 344 -16.63 23.69 31.46
C HIS A 344 -15.52 24.65 31.93
N THR A 345 -14.82 25.33 31.02
CA THR A 345 -13.74 26.27 31.39
C THR A 345 -14.22 27.74 31.33
N PRO A 346 -14.21 28.49 32.45
CA PRO A 346 -14.60 29.89 32.46
C PRO A 346 -13.71 30.73 31.52
N GLY A 347 -14.34 31.61 30.72
CA GLY A 347 -13.64 32.56 29.84
C GLY A 347 -13.42 32.09 28.40
N ILE A 348 -13.94 30.94 27.98
CA ILE A 348 -13.84 30.48 26.58
C ILE A 348 -15.17 30.66 25.86
N VAL A 349 -15.20 31.48 24.79
CA VAL A 349 -16.37 31.59 23.87
C VAL A 349 -16.04 30.86 22.57
N TYR A 350 -17.00 30.07 22.07
CA TYR A 350 -16.81 29.17 20.92
C TYR A 350 -17.71 29.57 19.74
N ALA A 351 -17.15 29.54 18.53
CA ALA A 351 -17.90 29.69 17.28
C ALA A 351 -17.57 28.51 16.35
N GLN A 352 -18.60 27.81 15.88
CA GLN A 352 -18.51 26.66 14.97
C GLN A 352 -18.92 27.07 13.55
N THR A 353 -18.17 26.63 12.55
CA THR A 353 -18.58 26.67 11.13
C THR A 353 -18.55 25.26 10.56
N CYS A 354 -19.64 24.51 10.73
CA CYS A 354 -19.93 23.31 9.93
C CYS A 354 -21.44 23.23 9.68
N PHE A 355 -21.82 23.10 8.40
CA PHE A 355 -23.17 22.90 7.86
C PHE A 355 -24.16 24.07 7.93
N LYS A 356 -24.50 24.60 6.73
CA LYS A 356 -25.53 25.62 6.49
C LYS A 356 -26.91 25.28 7.07
N SER A 357 -27.20 24.01 7.34
CA SER A 357 -28.46 23.56 7.94
C SER A 357 -28.50 23.61 9.48
N ALA A 358 -27.35 23.70 10.16
CA ALA A 358 -27.28 23.85 11.62
C ALA A 358 -27.21 25.33 12.05
N ILE A 359 -26.99 26.24 11.09
CA ILE A 359 -26.87 27.67 11.31
C ILE A 359 -28.22 28.26 11.77
N ASP A 360 -29.34 27.90 11.13
CA ASP A 360 -30.62 28.58 11.38
C ASP A 360 -31.24 28.34 12.77
N THR A 361 -30.76 27.36 13.54
CA THR A 361 -31.28 27.08 14.90
C THR A 361 -30.30 27.47 16.01
N SER A 362 -28.99 27.41 15.76
CA SER A 362 -27.97 27.73 16.77
C SER A 362 -27.52 29.21 16.71
N TRP A 363 -27.44 29.81 15.52
CA TRP A 363 -27.14 31.24 15.39
C TRP A 363 -28.29 32.11 15.92
N SER A 364 -29.53 31.69 15.69
CA SER A 364 -30.74 32.39 16.18
C SER A 364 -30.86 32.33 17.71
N LYS A 365 -30.40 31.24 18.34
CA LYS A 365 -30.33 31.14 19.82
C LYS A 365 -29.15 31.91 20.41
N ALA A 366 -28.02 31.96 19.71
CA ALA A 366 -26.89 32.79 20.11
C ALA A 366 -27.24 34.28 19.99
N ILE A 367 -27.87 34.71 18.90
CA ILE A 367 -28.36 36.08 18.70
C ILE A 367 -29.45 36.43 19.72
N ASN A 368 -30.42 35.55 20.01
CA ASN A 368 -31.43 35.83 21.04
C ASN A 368 -30.86 35.94 22.46
N LEU A 369 -29.72 35.30 22.75
CA LEU A 369 -28.96 35.52 23.99
C LEU A 369 -28.15 36.83 23.95
N LEU A 370 -27.80 37.32 22.76
CA LEU A 370 -27.04 38.56 22.51
C LEU A 370 -27.94 39.81 22.40
N GLU A 371 -29.21 39.68 22.00
CA GLU A 371 -30.18 40.79 21.88
C GLU A 371 -30.65 41.36 23.23
N LEU A 372 -30.27 40.74 24.35
CA LEU A 372 -30.53 41.28 25.70
C LEU A 372 -29.56 42.38 26.15
N ARG A 373 -28.61 42.81 25.31
CA ARG A 373 -27.73 43.94 25.61
C ARG A 373 -27.56 44.83 24.37
N GLU A 374 -28.28 45.95 24.38
CA GLU A 374 -28.02 47.06 23.47
C GLU A 374 -26.56 47.52 23.68
N GLN A 375 -25.70 47.22 22.71
CA GLN A 375 -24.38 47.79 22.36
C GLN A 375 -23.31 46.70 22.08
N PRO A 376 -22.55 46.78 20.97
CA PRO A 376 -21.54 45.79 20.61
C PRO A 376 -20.29 46.00 21.47
N VAL A 377 -20.22 45.33 22.62
CA VAL A 377 -19.00 45.26 23.41
C VAL A 377 -18.09 44.20 22.79
N SER A 378 -16.83 44.50 22.57
CA SER A 378 -15.84 43.57 22.04
C SER A 378 -15.58 42.38 22.98
N PHE A 379 -15.50 41.15 22.46
CA PHE A 379 -15.57 39.94 23.31
C PHE A 379 -14.32 39.04 23.36
N ALA A 380 -13.17 39.39 22.76
CA ALA A 380 -11.97 38.54 22.81
C ALA A 380 -10.66 39.32 22.99
N ASP A 381 -9.87 38.97 24.00
CA ASP A 381 -8.48 39.45 24.11
C ASP A 381 -7.54 38.67 23.19
N VAL A 382 -7.86 37.40 22.91
CA VAL A 382 -7.10 36.53 22.02
C VAL A 382 -8.05 35.67 21.19
N ILE A 383 -7.81 35.61 19.87
CA ILE A 383 -8.43 34.69 18.91
C ILE A 383 -7.37 33.75 18.38
N ILE A 384 -7.63 32.44 18.39
CA ILE A 384 -6.76 31.44 17.74
C ILE A 384 -7.49 30.84 16.53
N SER A 385 -6.84 30.84 15.38
CA SER A 385 -7.34 30.29 14.11
C SER A 385 -6.39 29.23 13.55
N ASP A 386 -6.88 27.98 13.44
CA ASP A 386 -6.13 26.85 12.88
C ASP A 386 -6.58 26.55 11.44
N MET A 387 -5.71 26.83 10.47
CA MET A 387 -5.98 26.62 9.04
C MET A 387 -5.39 25.29 8.52
N THR A 388 -5.10 24.32 9.39
CA THR A 388 -4.43 23.07 9.02
C THR A 388 -5.33 22.00 8.40
N LEU A 389 -6.64 22.23 8.29
CA LEU A 389 -7.56 21.30 7.64
C LEU A 389 -7.72 21.56 6.12
N PRO A 390 -7.93 20.50 5.31
CA PRO A 390 -7.88 20.59 3.84
C PRO A 390 -9.12 21.18 3.14
N TYR A 391 -10.13 21.68 3.87
CA TYR A 391 -11.43 22.09 3.29
C TYR A 391 -11.85 23.52 3.68
N GLN A 392 -10.97 24.50 3.47
CA GLN A 392 -11.39 25.91 3.48
C GLN A 392 -11.55 26.36 2.02
N GLU A 393 -12.74 26.17 1.46
CA GLU A 393 -13.04 26.65 0.11
C GLU A 393 -13.14 28.19 0.00
N ASP A 394 -13.06 28.94 1.11
CA ASP A 394 -12.83 30.38 1.03
C ASP A 394 -12.12 30.95 2.28
N ILE A 395 -10.79 30.87 2.27
CA ILE A 395 -9.92 31.38 3.37
C ILE A 395 -10.17 32.88 3.61
N LEU A 396 -10.53 33.63 2.57
CA LEU A 396 -10.70 35.08 2.64
C LEU A 396 -11.99 35.45 3.37
N ASP A 397 -13.13 34.87 3.00
CA ASP A 397 -14.41 35.08 3.70
C ASP A 397 -14.32 34.69 5.18
N TYR A 398 -13.64 33.57 5.46
CA TYR A 398 -13.37 33.15 6.82
C TYR A 398 -12.57 34.20 7.61
N MET A 399 -11.49 34.72 7.02
CA MET A 399 -10.66 35.73 7.66
C MET A 399 -11.37 37.08 7.85
N GLN A 400 -12.27 37.45 6.94
CA GLN A 400 -13.10 38.65 7.10
C GLN A 400 -14.04 38.55 8.31
N ASN A 401 -14.63 37.37 8.54
CA ASN A 401 -15.48 37.14 9.70
C ASN A 401 -14.68 37.17 11.02
N VAL A 402 -13.43 36.68 11.00
CA VAL A 402 -12.52 36.79 12.14
C VAL A 402 -12.22 38.25 12.45
N ILE A 403 -11.90 39.07 11.44
CA ILE A 403 -11.63 40.51 11.62
C ILE A 403 -12.84 41.25 12.21
N LYS A 404 -14.06 40.95 11.74
CA LYS A 404 -15.29 41.57 12.28
C LYS A 404 -15.50 41.27 13.77
N ALA A 405 -14.92 40.19 14.29
CA ALA A 405 -15.00 39.81 15.70
C ALA A 405 -13.85 40.37 16.55
N MET A 406 -12.82 40.97 15.93
CA MET A 406 -11.67 41.57 16.63
C MET A 406 -11.96 43.03 17.03
N ASN A 407 -11.44 43.45 18.17
CA ASN A 407 -11.21 44.87 18.49
C ASN A 407 -9.72 45.22 18.31
N HIS A 408 -9.35 46.48 18.52
CA HIS A 408 -7.95 46.93 18.38
C HIS A 408 -6.97 46.24 19.34
N ASP A 409 -7.45 45.78 20.49
CA ASP A 409 -6.65 45.11 21.51
C ASP A 409 -6.60 43.58 21.35
N THR A 410 -7.47 43.02 20.48
CA THR A 410 -7.55 41.58 20.22
C THR A 410 -6.28 41.10 19.52
N ARG A 411 -5.66 40.05 20.08
CA ARG A 411 -4.55 39.34 19.47
C ARG A 411 -5.06 38.18 18.64
N LEU A 412 -4.72 38.13 17.36
CA LEU A 412 -5.03 36.99 16.50
C LEU A 412 -3.78 36.10 16.35
N ILE A 413 -3.92 34.82 16.68
CA ILE A 413 -2.91 33.78 16.47
C ILE A 413 -3.38 32.89 15.32
N ILE A 414 -2.62 32.84 14.24
CA ILE A 414 -2.95 32.02 13.06
C ILE A 414 -1.94 30.89 12.92
N VAL A 415 -2.43 29.66 12.77
CA VAL A 415 -1.62 28.47 12.52
C VAL A 415 -1.84 28.04 11.07
N VAL A 416 -0.78 28.08 10.26
CA VAL A 416 -0.85 27.72 8.83
C VAL A 416 -0.03 26.45 8.52
N PRO A 417 -0.53 25.58 7.62
CA PRO A 417 0.07 24.26 7.37
C PRO A 417 1.31 24.28 6.46
N ASN A 418 1.42 25.26 5.55
CA ASN A 418 2.50 25.32 4.57
C ASN A 418 2.75 26.75 4.03
N TYR A 419 3.83 26.91 3.27
CA TYR A 419 4.25 28.19 2.67
C TYR A 419 3.22 28.81 1.72
N LYS A 420 2.44 28.00 0.99
CA LYS A 420 1.43 28.49 0.04
C LYS A 420 0.28 29.14 0.81
N SER A 421 -0.26 28.46 1.82
CA SER A 421 -1.27 29.03 2.74
C SER A 421 -0.73 30.26 3.48
N PHE A 422 0.54 30.22 3.91
CA PHE A 422 1.20 31.39 4.49
C PHE A 422 1.21 32.59 3.54
N SER A 423 1.59 32.40 2.27
CA SER A 423 1.66 33.49 1.29
C SER A 423 0.29 34.13 1.00
N THR A 424 -0.77 33.32 0.92
CA THR A 424 -2.16 33.79 0.73
C THR A 424 -2.65 34.59 1.94
N VAL A 425 -2.43 34.04 3.14
CA VAL A 425 -2.78 34.70 4.41
C VAL A 425 -1.98 35.99 4.59
N LEU A 426 -0.70 36.01 4.20
CA LEU A 426 0.14 37.20 4.28
C LEU A 426 -0.34 38.32 3.34
N GLY A 427 -0.81 37.96 2.15
CA GLY A 427 -1.39 38.89 1.18
C GLY A 427 -2.64 39.60 1.72
N PHE A 428 -3.48 38.86 2.45
CA PHE A 428 -4.67 39.39 3.11
C PHE A 428 -4.32 40.27 4.33
N ILE A 429 -3.46 39.77 5.23
CA ILE A 429 -3.09 40.46 6.49
C ILE A 429 -2.41 41.81 6.23
N LYS A 430 -1.66 41.97 5.13
CA LYS A 430 -0.92 43.19 4.81
C LYS A 430 -1.81 44.43 4.67
N ASN A 431 -3.09 44.26 4.32
CA ASN A 431 -4.01 45.37 4.10
C ASN A 431 -4.68 45.83 5.40
N ASP A 432 -5.13 44.90 6.26
CA ASP A 432 -6.03 45.25 7.38
C ASP A 432 -5.42 45.11 8.80
N LEU A 433 -4.25 44.47 8.95
CA LEU A 433 -3.67 44.11 10.26
C LEU A 433 -2.23 44.64 10.43
N LYS A 434 -1.84 45.04 11.66
CA LYS A 434 -0.43 45.22 12.07
C LYS A 434 0.16 43.86 12.45
N PHE A 435 1.28 43.51 11.84
CA PHE A 435 2.03 42.30 12.19
C PHE A 435 2.73 42.47 13.54
N GLY A 436 2.52 41.48 14.42
CA GLY A 436 3.24 41.34 15.67
C GLY A 436 4.36 40.31 15.56
N ARG A 437 4.57 39.56 16.64
CA ARG A 437 5.66 38.61 16.79
C ARG A 437 5.44 37.36 15.93
N LEU A 438 6.38 37.07 15.03
CA LEU A 438 6.37 35.83 14.26
C LEU A 438 7.18 34.78 15.03
N THR A 439 6.53 33.69 15.41
CA THR A 439 7.17 32.64 16.23
C THR A 439 7.12 31.31 15.50
N LEU A 440 8.29 30.75 15.21
CA LEU A 440 8.42 29.37 14.76
C LEU A 440 8.33 28.48 16.00
N ALA A 441 7.44 27.49 16.00
CA ALA A 441 7.36 26.51 17.09
C ALA A 441 8.74 25.84 17.26
N LYS A 442 9.20 25.67 18.51
CA LYS A 442 10.58 25.29 18.88
C LYS A 442 11.09 23.94 18.32
N THR A 443 10.27 23.21 17.60
CA THR A 443 10.65 22.08 16.76
C THR A 443 10.22 22.36 15.32
N SER A 444 10.90 23.30 14.65
CA SER A 444 10.65 23.50 13.22
C SER A 444 11.85 23.98 12.42
N GLN A 445 12.10 23.25 11.33
CA GLN A 445 12.96 23.57 10.19
C GLN A 445 12.20 24.46 9.22
N VAL A 446 12.90 25.45 8.67
CA VAL A 446 12.50 26.14 7.46
C VAL A 446 13.42 25.65 6.35
N ASN A 447 12.89 24.86 5.41
CA ASN A 447 13.66 24.43 4.24
C ASN A 447 13.75 25.58 3.25
N PHE A 448 14.90 26.26 3.24
CA PHE A 448 15.29 27.08 2.11
C PHE A 448 16.02 26.18 1.12
N TYR A 449 15.42 25.97 -0.06
CA TYR A 449 15.97 25.14 -1.14
C TYR A 449 17.34 25.63 -1.66
N SER A 450 17.82 26.79 -1.20
CA SER A 450 19.21 27.22 -1.36
C SER A 450 19.56 28.31 -0.34
N SER A 451 20.85 28.50 -0.06
CA SER A 451 21.38 29.64 0.71
C SER A 451 21.00 30.99 0.11
N LYS A 452 20.81 31.06 -1.21
CA LYS A 452 20.26 32.23 -1.93
C LYS A 452 18.79 32.52 -1.57
N SER A 453 17.96 31.49 -1.39
CA SER A 453 16.54 31.63 -1.05
C SER A 453 16.36 32.14 0.39
N LEU A 454 17.20 31.69 1.32
CA LEU A 454 17.25 32.22 2.69
C LEU A 454 17.70 33.68 2.72
N LEU A 455 18.75 34.03 1.96
CA LEU A 455 19.26 35.40 1.91
C LEU A 455 18.25 36.37 1.25
N LYS A 456 17.52 35.90 0.23
CA LYS A 456 16.45 36.65 -0.43
C LYS A 456 15.27 36.90 0.52
N PHE A 457 14.89 35.89 1.30
CA PHE A 457 13.88 35.99 2.36
C PHE A 457 14.28 37.00 3.44
N LEU A 458 15.50 36.95 3.98
CA LEU A 458 15.97 37.87 5.02
C LEU A 458 16.05 39.34 4.52
N LYS A 459 16.44 39.54 3.25
CA LYS A 459 16.52 40.87 2.62
C LYS A 459 15.15 41.48 2.32
N SER A 460 14.15 40.68 1.91
CA SER A 460 12.80 41.17 1.60
C SER A 460 12.00 41.67 2.82
N PHE A 461 12.50 41.45 4.03
CA PHE A 461 11.80 41.81 5.28
C PHE A 461 12.63 42.69 6.23
N ASN A 462 13.77 43.26 5.79
CA ASN A 462 14.61 44.16 6.60
C ASN A 462 15.09 43.57 7.95
N LEU A 463 15.13 42.23 8.07
CA LEU A 463 15.54 41.51 9.28
C LEU A 463 17.08 41.38 9.43
N TYR A 464 17.85 42.08 8.58
CA TYR A 464 19.31 42.13 8.61
C TYR A 464 19.74 43.47 9.21
N GLN A 465 19.97 43.52 10.53
CA GLN A 465 20.55 44.68 11.20
C GLN A 465 21.76 44.26 12.05
N SER A 466 22.95 44.36 11.47
CA SER A 466 24.14 44.78 12.21
C SER A 466 25.15 45.42 11.25
N ARG A 467 25.37 46.73 11.43
CA ARG A 467 26.47 47.50 10.83
C ARG A 467 27.74 47.26 11.64
N GLN A 468 28.46 46.18 11.38
CA GLN A 468 29.90 46.08 11.64
C GLN A 468 30.38 44.73 11.09
N LEU A 469 31.50 44.72 10.37
CA LEU A 469 32.08 43.61 9.59
C LEU A 469 31.62 43.55 8.12
N ALA A 470 31.78 44.68 7.43
CA ALA A 470 32.02 44.71 5.99
C ALA A 470 33.42 45.30 5.76
N TYR A 471 34.44 44.53 6.11
CA TYR A 471 35.78 44.68 5.55
C TYR A 471 36.30 43.26 5.27
N ASP A 472 36.80 43.10 4.05
CA ASP A 472 37.55 41.96 3.52
C ASP A 472 36.77 40.67 3.26
N PHE A 473 36.14 40.65 2.08
CA PHE A 473 35.93 39.43 1.32
C PHE A 473 37.29 39.00 0.75
N ASP A 474 38.08 38.27 1.53
CA ASP A 474 39.06 37.38 0.94
C ASP A 474 39.27 36.12 1.79
N ASN A 475 39.40 35.02 1.05
CA ASN A 475 39.82 33.67 1.39
C ASN A 475 39.82 33.20 2.87
N SER A 476 39.20 32.03 3.05
CA SER A 476 39.23 31.12 4.22
C SER A 476 38.19 31.35 5.34
N HIS A 477 37.09 30.61 5.20
CA HIS A 477 36.27 29.99 6.25
C HIS A 477 35.70 30.85 7.43
N PRO A 478 34.47 31.41 7.27
CA PRO A 478 33.64 31.90 8.39
C PRO A 478 32.41 31.02 8.70
N ILE A 479 32.07 30.04 7.84
CA ILE A 479 30.85 29.24 8.00
C ILE A 479 30.95 28.24 9.17
N LYS A 480 32.15 27.72 9.46
CA LYS A 480 32.35 26.71 10.52
C LYS A 480 32.22 27.29 11.94
N ARG A 481 32.55 28.56 12.16
CA ARG A 481 32.48 29.19 13.50
C ARG A 481 31.06 29.61 13.91
N VAL A 482 30.21 30.00 12.96
CA VAL A 482 28.79 30.28 13.24
C VAL A 482 28.00 28.98 13.44
N LEU A 483 28.31 27.93 12.67
CA LEU A 483 27.65 26.63 12.79
C LEU A 483 28.07 25.82 14.03
N ASN A 484 29.30 25.98 14.54
CA ASN A 484 29.71 25.30 15.78
C ASN A 484 29.09 25.89 17.06
N LYS A 485 28.54 27.12 17.02
CA LYS A 485 27.82 27.70 18.18
C LYS A 485 26.38 27.19 18.31
N PHE A 486 25.87 26.52 17.28
CA PHE A 486 24.54 25.93 17.21
C PHE A 486 24.68 24.47 16.75
N ASN A 487 24.86 23.50 17.66
CA ASN A 487 25.00 22.06 17.38
C ASN A 487 24.08 21.57 16.23
N PHE A 488 24.54 21.63 14.97
CA PHE A 488 23.77 21.29 13.78
C PHE A 488 24.49 20.21 12.99
N LEU A 489 24.27 18.95 13.38
CA LEU A 489 24.44 17.78 12.53
C LEU A 489 23.62 16.63 13.10
N ARG A 490 22.36 16.51 12.65
CA ARG A 490 21.59 15.27 12.47
C ARG A 490 20.21 15.57 11.85
N TYR A 491 19.81 14.70 10.92
CA TYR A 491 18.50 14.54 10.25
C TYR A 491 17.30 15.14 11.00
N PHE A 492 16.46 15.97 10.36
CA PHE A 492 15.05 16.20 10.77
C PHE A 492 14.16 16.68 9.58
N THR A 493 12.83 16.69 9.75
CA THR A 493 11.73 17.03 8.79
C THR A 493 10.63 17.84 9.52
N CYS A 494 9.96 18.87 8.94
CA CYS A 494 8.99 19.76 9.68
C CYS A 494 7.67 20.18 8.98
N ARG A 495 6.65 20.64 9.77
CA ARG A 495 5.21 20.78 9.33
C ARG A 495 4.32 22.02 9.73
N LYS A 496 4.68 23.06 10.54
CA LYS A 496 3.72 24.19 10.87
C LYS A 496 4.38 25.58 11.15
N LEU A 497 3.66 26.69 10.91
CA LEU A 497 4.08 28.09 11.16
C LEU A 497 3.00 28.88 11.94
N MET A 498 3.41 29.75 12.88
CA MET A 498 2.51 30.56 13.72
C MET A 498 2.73 32.07 13.54
N ILE A 499 1.64 32.83 13.43
CA ILE A 499 1.65 34.28 13.22
C ILE A 499 0.82 34.95 14.31
N GLU A 500 1.37 35.95 15.01
CA GLU A 500 0.60 36.85 15.88
C GLU A 500 0.35 38.19 15.16
N ALA A 501 -0.91 38.64 15.13
CA ALA A 501 -1.33 39.89 14.49
C ALA A 501 -2.36 40.66 15.34
N ARG A 502 -2.51 41.96 15.05
CA ARG A 502 -3.52 42.87 15.64
C ARG A 502 -4.11 43.80 14.58
N LEU A 503 -5.25 44.45 14.84
CA LEU A 503 -5.80 45.47 13.92
C LEU A 503 -4.88 46.69 13.84
N LYS A 504 -4.84 47.34 12.66
CA LYS A 504 -4.18 48.64 12.54
C LYS A 504 -5.00 49.68 13.31
N HIS A 505 -4.34 50.48 14.14
CA HIS A 505 -4.91 51.76 14.54
C HIS A 505 -4.91 52.67 13.30
N GLU A 506 -6.06 53.30 13.03
CA GLU A 506 -6.17 54.38 12.05
C GLU A 506 -5.24 55.54 12.39
#